data_AF-A0A314Y2I8-F1
#
_entry.id   AF-A0A314Y2I8-F1
#
_cell.length_a   1.000
_cell.length_b   1.000
_cell.length_c   1.000
_cell.angle_alpha   90.00
_cell.angle_beta   90.00
_cell.angle_gamma   90.00
#
_symmetry.space_group_name_H-M   'P 1'
#
loop_
_entity.id
_entity.type
_entity.pdbx_description
1 polymer ?
#
loop_
_entity_poly.entity_id
_entity_poly.type
_entity_poly.pdbx_seq_one_letter_code
_entity_poly.pdbx_strand_id
1 'polypeptide(L)' 'MKGSYPIEEVYKMAEIARRCLSEDPVDRPEMRDIVQTLSQILVCSIEWEASLGGKSQVFSGLIMSGR' A
#
# COMPACT_ATOMS: atom_id res chain seq x y z
N MET A 1 -12.10 -8.46 13.06
CA MET A 1 -10.93 -8.16 12.19
C MET A 1 -11.00 -8.83 10.83
N LYS A 2 -11.53 -10.07 10.70
CA LYS A 2 -11.83 -10.61 9.36
C LYS A 2 -12.94 -9.77 8.70
N GLY A 3 -12.64 -9.18 7.55
CA GLY A 3 -13.56 -8.37 6.74
C GLY A 3 -13.33 -6.85 6.75
N SER A 4 -12.41 -6.32 7.55
CA SER A 4 -12.18 -4.86 7.64
C SER A 4 -11.09 -4.31 6.72
N TYR A 5 -10.26 -5.16 6.11
CA TYR A 5 -9.25 -4.82 5.09
C TYR A 5 -8.61 -6.12 4.54
N PRO A 6 -7.96 -6.11 3.36
CA PRO A 6 -7.19 -7.25 2.86
C PRO A 6 -5.96 -7.50 3.75
N ILE A 7 -5.96 -8.61 4.49
CA ILE A 7 -4.95 -8.88 5.52
C ILE A 7 -3.52 -8.99 4.95
N GLU A 8 -3.39 -9.55 3.74
CA GLU A 8 -2.12 -9.68 3.02
C GLU A 8 -1.49 -8.31 2.74
N GLU A 9 -2.31 -7.32 2.42
CA GLU A 9 -1.83 -5.97 2.07
C GLU A 9 -1.33 -5.24 3.32
N VAL A 10 -1.94 -5.53 4.47
CA VAL A 10 -1.44 -5.04 5.76
C VAL A 10 -0.15 -5.73 6.19
N TYR A 11 -0.01 -7.03 5.92
CA TYR A 11 1.28 -7.70 6.13
C TYR A 11 2.38 -7.10 5.24
N LYS A 12 2.10 -6.84 3.96
CA LYS A 12 3.05 -6.17 3.06
C LYS A 12 3.42 -4.77 3.55
N MET A 13 2.44 -4.00 4.04
CA MET A 13 2.67 -2.68 4.62
C MET A 13 3.58 -2.75 5.86
N ALA A 14 3.31 -3.69 6.76
CA ALA A 14 4.13 -3.89 7.94
C ALA A 14 5.56 -4.33 7.59
N GLU A 15 5.71 -5.22 6.60
CA GLU A 15 6.99 -5.73 6.16
C GLU A 15 7.85 -4.65 5.49
N ILE A 16 7.27 -3.82 4.59
CA ILE A 16 8.04 -2.72 3.99
C ILE A 16 8.45 -1.69 5.05
N ALA A 17 7.56 -1.36 6.00
CA ALA A 17 7.89 -0.46 7.11
C ALA A 17 9.03 -1.02 7.97
N ARG A 18 8.98 -2.32 8.31
CA ARG A 18 10.04 -3.01 9.06
C ARG A 18 11.37 -2.96 8.32
N ARG A 19 11.38 -3.22 7.01
CA ARG A 19 12.61 -3.18 6.19
C ARG A 19 13.19 -1.76 6.08
N CYS A 20 12.35 -0.73 5.95
CA CYS A 20 12.81 0.67 5.97
C CYS A 20 13.54 1.03 7.27
N LEU A 21 13.18 0.39 8.38
CA LEU A 21 13.76 0.59 9.71
C LEU A 21 14.90 -0.38 10.02
N SER A 22 15.44 -1.11 9.02
CA SER A 22 16.55 -2.02 9.28
C SER A 22 17.76 -1.26 9.85
N GLU A 23 18.38 -1.83 10.89
CA GLU A 23 19.62 -1.32 11.48
C GLU A 23 20.75 -1.31 10.45
N ASP A 24 20.86 -2.40 9.68
CA ASP A 24 21.81 -2.47 8.56
C ASP A 24 21.27 -1.68 7.35
N PRO A 25 21.98 -0.63 6.89
CA PRO A 25 21.57 0.14 5.72
C PRO A 25 21.43 -0.70 4.45
N VAL A 26 22.16 -1.81 4.30
CA VAL A 26 22.11 -2.64 3.07
C VAL A 26 20.79 -3.41 2.94
N ASP A 27 20.09 -3.63 4.06
CA ASP A 27 18.80 -4.33 4.09
C ASP A 27 17.62 -3.39 3.82
N ARG A 28 17.85 -2.07 3.88
CA ARG A 28 16.83 -1.08 3.60
C ARG A 28 16.49 -1.11 2.11
N PRO A 29 15.20 -1.09 1.75
CA PRO A 29 14.78 -1.14 0.36
C PRO A 29 15.10 0.19 -0.35
N GLU A 30 15.34 0.11 -1.65
CA GLU A 30 15.45 1.29 -2.50
C GLU A 30 14.12 2.04 -2.56
N MET A 31 14.17 3.37 -2.73
CA MET A 31 12.96 4.19 -2.84
C MET A 31 12.03 3.72 -3.97
N ARG A 32 12.61 3.19 -5.06
CA ARG A 32 11.87 2.54 -6.15
C ARG A 32 10.97 1.40 -5.63
N ASP A 33 11.53 0.51 -4.82
CA ASP A 33 10.85 -0.69 -4.34
C ASP A 33 9.78 -0.31 -3.30
N ILE A 34 10.07 0.70 -2.48
CA ILE A 34 9.11 1.28 -1.53
C ILE A 34 7.90 1.84 -2.30
N VAL A 35 8.13 2.72 -3.27
CA VAL A 35 7.05 3.35 -4.06
C VAL A 35 6.25 2.30 -4.82
N GLN A 36 6.90 1.30 -5.41
CA GLN A 36 6.21 0.20 -6.09
C GLN A 36 5.30 -0.58 -5.13
N THR A 37 5.80 -0.95 -3.95
CA THR A 37 5.04 -1.71 -2.95
C THR A 37 3.84 -0.91 -2.44
N LEU A 38 4.05 0.36 -2.09
CA LEU A 38 2.98 1.25 -1.63
C LEU A 38 1.93 1.51 -2.72
N SER A 39 2.34 1.62 -3.99
CA SER A 39 1.42 1.78 -5.12
C SER A 39 0.52 0.55 -5.29
N GLN A 40 1.06 -0.66 -5.13
CA GLN A 40 0.27 -1.89 -5.16
C GLN A 40 -0.74 -1.95 -4.01
N ILE A 41 -0.30 -1.64 -2.79
CA ILE A 41 -1.19 -1.60 -1.62
C ILE A 41 -2.31 -0.57 -1.82
N LEU A 42 -1.99 0.59 -2.39
CA LEU A 42 -2.97 1.63 -2.71
C LEU A 42 -4.04 1.11 -3.68
N VAL A 43 -3.64 0.48 -4.79
CA VAL A 43 -4.58 -0.09 -5.76
C VAL A 43 -5.47 -1.14 -5.10
N CYS A 44 -4.89 -2.09 -4.35
CA CYS A 44 -5.67 -3.11 -3.64
C CYS A 44 -6.64 -2.50 -2.62
N SER A 45 -6.25 -1.41 -1.95
CA SER A 45 -7.11 -0.70 -0.99
C SER A 45 -8.32 -0.08 -1.70
N ILE A 46 -8.11 0.55 -2.86
CA ILE A 46 -9.19 1.12 -3.68
C ILE A 46 -10.14 0.03 -4.18
N GLU A 47 -9.59 -1.07 -4.70
CA GLU A 47 -10.40 -2.20 -5.20
C GLU A 47 -11.23 -2.84 -4.08
N TRP A 48 -10.64 -3.02 -2.90
CA TRP A 48 -11.36 -3.54 -1.74
C TRP A 48 -12.48 -2.59 -1.30
N GLU A 49 -12.23 -1.29 -1.21
CA GLU A 49 -13.27 -0.31 -0.88
C GLU A 49 -14.43 -0.30 -1.91
N ALA A 50 -14.09 -0.41 -3.21
CA ALA A 50 -15.08 -0.53 -4.28
C ALA A 50 -15.92 -1.81 -4.16
N SER A 51 -15.30 -2.93 -3.77
CA SER A 51 -16.00 -4.22 -3.57
C SER A 51 -17.07 -4.17 -2.46
N LEU A 52 -16.93 -3.24 -1.51
CA LEU A 52 -17.89 -3.01 -0.42
C LEU A 52 -19.01 -2.03 -0.81
N GLY A 53 -19.02 -1.51 -2.04
CA GLY A 53 -19.94 -0.46 -2.46
C GLY A 53 -19.61 0.93 -1.89
N GLY A 54 -18.38 1.12 -1.38
CA GLY A 54 -17.90 2.38 -0.83
C GLY A 54 -17.65 3.43 -1.92
N LYS A 55 -18.00 4.69 -1.65
CA LYS A 55 -17.79 5.85 -2.55
C LYS A 55 -16.48 6.60 -2.26
N SER A 56 -15.45 5.91 -1.77
CA SER A 56 -14.24 6.58 -1.28
C SER A 56 -13.59 7.41 -2.40
N GLN A 57 -13.61 8.73 -2.25
CA GLN A 57 -12.92 9.69 -3.12
C GLN A 57 -11.46 9.91 -2.68
N VAL A 58 -11.00 9.17 -1.66
CA VAL A 58 -9.77 9.50 -0.92
C VAL A 58 -8.52 9.38 -1.79
N PHE A 59 -8.53 8.50 -2.81
CA PHE A 59 -7.34 8.20 -3.61
C PHE A 59 -7.52 8.34 -5.13
N SER A 60 -8.72 8.65 -5.63
CA SER A 60 -8.98 8.81 -7.07
C SER A 60 -8.14 9.92 -7.72
N GLY A 61 -7.72 10.93 -6.94
CA GLY A 61 -6.88 12.04 -7.42
C GLY A 61 -5.39 11.71 -7.62
N LEU A 62 -4.86 10.67 -6.95
CA LEU A 62 -3.42 10.34 -7.02
C LEU A 62 -3.05 9.59 -8.31
N ILE A 63 -3.96 8.79 -8.86
CA ILE A 63 -3.74 8.06 -10.12
C ILE A 63 -3.86 9.01 -11.33
N MET A 64 -4.66 10.08 -11.25
CA MET A 64 -4.83 11.03 -12.35
C MET A 64 -3.70 12.05 -12.50
N SER A 65 -2.93 12.33 -11.44
CA SER A 65 -1.85 13.33 -11.47
C SER A 65 -0.50 12.78 -11.95
N GLY A 66 -0.42 11.47 -12.28
CA GLY A 66 0.79 10.81 -12.75
C GLY A 66 0.91 10.68 -14.27
N ARG A 67 0.13 11.45 -15.06
CA ARG A 67 0.28 11.55 -16.52
C ARG A 67 0.81 12.90 -16.94
#